data_AF-A0A7C4X7I5-F1
#
_entry.id   AF-A0A7C4X7I5-F1
#
_cell.length_a   1.000
_cell.length_b   1.000
_cell.length_c   1.000
_cell.angle_alpha   90.00
_cell.angle_beta   90.00
_cell.angle_gamma   90.00
#
_symmetry.space_group_name_H-M   'P 1'
#
loop_
_entity.id
_entity.type
_entity.pdbx_description
1 polymer ?
#
loop_
_entity_poly.entity_id
_entity_poly.type
_entity_poly.pdbx_seq_one_letter_code
_entity_poly.pdbx_strand_id
1 'polypeptide(L)'
;MKSGVICELPDGRRGSLVSRSERVGKSGKFKVIFYRIACEDGQNLYFSRIKKGTFPAADAAKRPEASTPTSRAFSFGPKLPVHSLDEAVRFYQGILGLNIKKRMQEVIVFEQGLVIVPGDYPKTQYGGKDIHSLIYIELTDIEKRYELAKSKDAKIISPLSVWGNSKRLYFRCSDPDGNIVEVFSTEAN
;
A
#
# COMPACT_ATOMS: atom_id res chain seq x y z
N MET A 1 20.41 14.88 30.02
CA MET A 1 21.62 14.67 29.19
C MET A 1 21.39 15.31 27.85
N LYS A 2 22.31 16.18 27.44
CA LYS A 2 22.33 16.79 26.09
C LYS A 2 22.82 15.72 25.10
N SER A 3 22.47 15.85 23.83
CA SER A 3 23.03 15.01 22.76
C SER A 3 24.56 15.20 22.73
N GLY A 4 25.31 14.14 22.42
CA GLY A 4 26.78 14.17 22.36
C GLY A 4 27.50 13.92 23.70
N VAL A 5 26.78 13.61 24.78
CA VAL A 5 27.42 13.18 26.04
C VAL A 5 28.00 11.78 25.84
N ILE A 6 29.31 11.64 26.06
CA ILE A 6 30.02 10.37 26.09
C ILE A 6 29.63 9.64 27.37
N CYS A 7 29.30 8.35 27.26
CA CYS A 7 28.99 7.48 28.38
C CYS A 7 29.71 6.15 28.25
N GLU A 8 30.18 5.65 29.39
CA GLU A 8 30.66 4.29 29.52
C GLU A 8 29.50 3.37 29.85
N LEU A 9 29.43 2.26 29.11
CA LEU A 9 28.41 1.24 29.24
C LEU A 9 28.85 0.20 30.28
N PRO A 10 27.89 -0.49 30.95
CA PRO A 10 28.22 -1.49 31.98
C PRO A 10 29.05 -2.68 31.48
N ASP A 11 29.07 -2.92 30.16
CA ASP A 11 29.87 -3.94 29.50
C ASP A 11 31.27 -3.44 29.09
N GLY A 12 31.67 -2.25 29.55
CA GLY A 12 32.98 -1.64 29.28
C GLY A 12 33.08 -0.89 27.95
N ARG A 13 32.01 -0.88 27.13
CA ARG A 13 32.02 -0.14 25.86
C ARG A 13 31.84 1.35 26.05
N ARG A 14 32.41 2.15 25.14
CA ARG A 14 32.21 3.60 25.07
C ARG A 14 31.20 3.94 23.98
N GLY A 15 30.31 4.87 24.28
CA GLY A 15 29.34 5.36 23.32
C GLY A 15 28.94 6.80 23.57
N SER A 16 28.21 7.37 22.62
CA SER A 16 27.67 8.72 22.70
C SER A 16 26.14 8.68 22.63
N LEU A 17 25.49 9.50 23.47
CA LEU A 17 24.04 9.65 23.42
C LEU A 17 23.64 10.40 22.15
N VAL A 18 23.06 9.68 21.18
CA VAL A 18 22.60 10.22 19.90
C VAL A 18 21.28 10.94 20.08
N SER A 19 20.30 10.25 20.66
CA SER A 19 18.95 10.78 20.81
C SER A 19 18.33 10.43 22.14
N ARG A 20 17.47 11.36 22.59
CA ARG A 20 16.63 11.21 23.78
C ARG A 20 15.25 11.73 23.43
N SER A 21 14.25 10.85 23.47
CA SER A 21 12.85 11.23 23.33
C SER A 21 12.06 10.76 24.53
N GLU A 22 10.96 11.44 24.84
CA GLU A 22 10.08 11.03 25.92
C GLU A 22 8.63 10.97 25.46
N ARG A 23 7.89 10.00 26.00
CA ARG A 23 6.46 9.84 25.80
C ARG A 23 5.78 9.68 27.14
N VAL A 24 4.81 10.54 27.42
CA VAL A 24 3.95 10.41 28.60
C VAL A 24 2.80 9.48 28.24
N GLY A 25 2.52 8.50 29.11
CA GLY A 25 1.40 7.59 28.94
C GLY A 25 0.07 8.32 29.09
N LYS A 26 -1.01 7.76 28.49
CA LYS A 26 -2.35 8.38 28.44
C LYS A 26 -2.89 8.82 29.82
N SER A 27 -2.54 8.10 30.89
CA SER A 27 -2.98 8.41 32.25
C SER A 27 -2.17 9.50 32.95
N GLY A 28 -1.10 10.02 32.35
CA GLY A 28 -0.16 10.96 32.97
C GLY A 28 0.71 10.35 34.09
N LYS A 29 0.44 9.10 34.51
CA LYS A 29 1.10 8.45 35.66
C LYS A 29 2.50 7.89 35.35
N PHE A 30 2.80 7.72 34.07
CA PHE A 30 4.03 7.11 33.61
C PHE A 30 4.61 7.92 32.45
N LYS A 31 5.94 8.08 32.45
CA LYS A 31 6.71 8.63 31.34
C LYS A 31 7.78 7.65 30.92
N VAL A 32 7.82 7.31 29.64
CA VAL A 32 8.87 6.48 29.04
C VAL A 32 9.88 7.41 28.37
N ILE A 33 11.14 7.29 28.74
CA ILE A 33 12.25 8.01 28.12
C ILE A 33 13.04 7.01 27.29
N PHE A 34 13.08 7.22 25.98
CA PHE A 34 13.84 6.42 25.04
C PHE A 34 15.21 7.06 24.81
N TYR A 35 16.24 6.22 24.82
CA TYR A 35 17.60 6.62 24.56
C TYR A 35 18.16 5.79 23.41
N ARG A 36 18.96 6.44 22.56
CA ARG A 36 19.80 5.77 21.57
C ARG A 36 21.26 6.15 21.84
N ILE A 37 22.10 5.15 22.07
CA ILE A 37 23.56 5.32 22.17
C ILE A 37 24.19 4.74 20.90
N ALA A 38 25.05 5.51 20.25
CA ALA A 38 25.96 5.00 19.23
C ALA A 38 27.28 4.63 19.91
N CYS A 39 27.67 3.37 19.80
CA CYS A 39 28.92 2.84 20.36
C CYS A 39 30.06 3.04 19.36
N GLU A 40 31.30 3.15 19.86
CA GLU A 40 32.50 3.30 19.02
C GLU A 40 32.75 2.08 18.12
N ASP A 41 32.25 0.91 18.49
CA ASP A 41 32.28 -0.33 17.71
C ASP A 41 31.29 -0.35 16.52
N GLY A 42 30.56 0.74 16.29
CA GLY A 42 29.56 0.89 15.21
C GLY A 42 28.16 0.38 15.57
N GLN A 43 27.96 -0.23 16.74
CA GLN A 43 26.64 -0.69 17.17
C GLN A 43 25.76 0.44 17.73
N ASN A 44 24.44 0.28 17.62
CA ASN A 44 23.47 1.18 18.23
C ASN A 44 22.69 0.46 19.33
N LEU A 45 22.73 0.99 20.55
CA LEU A 45 21.97 0.47 21.68
C LEU A 45 20.75 1.34 21.96
N TYR A 46 19.61 0.67 22.17
CA TYR A 46 18.33 1.29 22.47
C TYR A 46 17.85 0.84 23.84
N PHE A 47 17.53 1.78 24.72
CA PHE A 47 16.99 1.48 26.04
C PHE A 47 15.91 2.47 26.41
N SER A 48 14.90 1.95 27.11
CA SER A 48 13.80 2.74 27.63
C SER A 48 13.88 2.79 29.15
N ARG A 49 13.77 3.99 29.71
CA ARG A 49 13.60 4.18 31.16
C ARG A 49 12.17 4.61 31.44
N ILE A 50 11.49 3.85 32.27
CA ILE A 50 10.14 4.19 32.74
C ILE A 50 10.27 4.99 34.04
N LYS A 51 9.60 6.14 34.12
CA LYS A 51 9.44 6.91 35.35
C LYS A 51 7.97 6.92 35.74
N LYS A 52 7.69 6.59 36.99
CA LYS A 52 6.37 6.76 37.62
C LYS A 52 6.32 8.14 38.28
N GLY A 53 5.20 8.83 38.13
CA GLY A 53 4.99 10.17 38.68
C GLY A 53 3.81 10.86 38.02
N THR A 54 3.49 12.08 38.45
CA THR A 54 2.46 12.89 37.80
C THR A 54 3.14 13.75 36.76
N PHE A 55 2.99 13.39 35.50
CA PHE A 55 3.48 14.18 34.37
C PHE A 55 2.31 14.89 33.72
N PRO A 56 2.49 16.14 33.26
CA PRO A 56 1.52 16.73 32.36
C PRO A 56 1.36 15.75 31.20
N ALA A 57 0.14 15.24 31.02
CA ALA A 57 -0.17 14.49 29.82
C ALA A 57 0.27 15.39 28.67
N ALA A 58 1.15 14.89 27.79
CA ALA A 58 1.41 15.63 26.56
C ALA A 58 0.02 15.86 25.97
N ASP A 59 -0.36 17.14 25.82
CA ASP A 59 -1.58 17.50 25.10
C ASP A 59 -1.55 16.62 23.87
N ALA A 60 -2.48 15.66 23.82
CA ALA A 60 -2.54 14.73 22.71
C ALA A 60 -2.64 15.63 21.51
N ALA A 61 -1.52 15.78 20.76
CA ALA A 61 -1.33 16.87 19.81
C ALA A 61 -2.65 17.01 19.08
N LYS A 62 -3.40 18.09 19.37
CA LYS A 62 -4.83 18.17 19.06
C LYS A 62 -4.93 17.74 17.63
N ARG A 63 -5.45 16.52 17.40
CA ARG A 63 -5.60 15.97 16.06
C ARG A 63 -6.34 17.08 15.34
N PRO A 64 -5.77 17.69 14.28
CA PRO A 64 -6.41 18.83 13.65
C PRO A 64 -7.87 18.44 13.45
N GLU A 65 -8.78 19.24 14.00
CA GLU A 65 -10.21 18.96 13.93
C GLU A 65 -10.49 18.63 12.46
N ALA A 66 -11.07 17.45 12.23
CA ALA A 66 -11.25 16.94 10.88
C ALA A 66 -12.01 18.00 10.08
N SER A 67 -11.30 18.74 9.24
CA SER A 67 -11.91 19.73 8.37
C SER A 67 -12.93 19.00 7.53
N THR A 68 -14.20 19.37 7.65
CA THR A 68 -15.25 18.79 6.83
C THR A 68 -14.83 18.98 5.36
N PRO A 69 -14.70 17.91 4.57
CA PRO A 69 -14.24 18.05 3.20
C PRO A 69 -15.21 18.99 2.46
N THR A 70 -14.71 20.14 2.03
CA THR A 70 -15.49 21.18 1.34
C THR A 70 -15.83 20.81 -0.10
N SER A 71 -15.27 19.73 -0.62
CA SER A 71 -15.49 19.24 -1.97
C SER A 71 -15.80 17.75 -1.99
N ARG A 72 -16.65 17.36 -2.94
CA ARG A 72 -17.05 15.98 -3.18
C ARG A 72 -16.24 15.42 -4.36
N ALA A 73 -15.53 14.32 -4.13
CA ALA A 73 -14.93 13.56 -5.22
C ALA A 73 -16.03 12.85 -6.03
N PHE A 74 -15.95 12.91 -7.36
CA PHE A 74 -16.91 12.25 -8.25
C PHE A 74 -16.52 10.83 -8.64
N SER A 75 -15.21 10.55 -8.69
CA SER A 75 -14.67 9.25 -9.10
C SER A 75 -13.24 9.06 -8.58
N PHE A 76 -12.85 7.81 -8.39
CA PHE A 76 -11.49 7.39 -8.08
C PHE A 76 -11.19 6.09 -8.81
N GLY A 77 -9.95 5.93 -9.27
CA GLY A 77 -9.49 4.68 -9.84
C GLY A 77 -8.08 4.80 -10.42
N PRO A 78 -7.42 3.67 -10.66
CA PRO A 78 -6.09 3.65 -11.25
C PRO A 78 -6.16 4.03 -12.72
N LYS A 79 -5.11 4.71 -13.20
CA LYS A 79 -4.86 4.94 -14.61
C LYS A 79 -3.65 4.11 -15.03
N LEU A 80 -3.86 3.14 -15.92
CA LEU A 80 -2.83 2.22 -16.38
C LEU A 80 -2.34 2.60 -17.78
N PRO A 81 -1.05 2.88 -17.94
CA PRO A 81 -0.40 3.00 -19.23
C PRO A 81 -0.26 1.61 -19.87
N VAL A 82 -0.64 1.48 -21.14
CA VAL A 82 -0.59 0.21 -21.87
C VAL A 82 0.07 0.37 -23.24
N HIS A 83 0.73 -0.67 -23.72
CA HIS A 83 1.30 -0.72 -25.06
C HIS A 83 0.23 -0.83 -26.15
N SER A 84 -0.90 -1.50 -25.85
CA SER A 84 -2.00 -1.71 -26.78
C SER A 84 -3.35 -1.58 -26.09
N LEU A 85 -4.13 -0.56 -26.49
CA LEU A 85 -5.49 -0.35 -25.98
C LEU A 85 -6.39 -1.56 -26.27
N ASP A 86 -6.24 -2.20 -27.42
CA ASP A 86 -7.07 -3.33 -27.82
C ASP A 86 -6.75 -4.60 -27.03
N GLU A 87 -5.48 -4.84 -26.71
CA GLU A 87 -5.09 -5.97 -25.84
C GLU A 87 -5.60 -5.76 -24.42
N ALA A 88 -5.45 -4.54 -23.88
CA ALA A 88 -5.99 -4.18 -22.59
C ALA A 88 -7.52 -4.35 -22.56
N VAL A 89 -8.25 -3.94 -23.61
CA VAL A 89 -9.70 -4.17 -23.71
C VAL A 89 -10.04 -5.66 -23.73
N ARG A 90 -9.36 -6.44 -24.58
CA ARG A 90 -9.59 -7.89 -24.65
C ARG A 90 -9.40 -8.55 -23.30
N PHE A 91 -8.41 -8.10 -22.53
CA PHE A 91 -8.16 -8.59 -21.18
C PHE A 91 -9.23 -8.11 -20.18
N TYR A 92 -9.35 -6.80 -19.95
CA TYR A 92 -10.21 -6.25 -18.89
C TYR A 92 -11.71 -6.43 -19.18
N GLN A 93 -12.16 -6.20 -20.41
CA GLN A 93 -13.56 -6.41 -20.79
C GLN A 93 -13.82 -7.88 -21.13
N GLY A 94 -13.00 -8.46 -22.02
CA GLY A 94 -13.25 -9.80 -22.56
C GLY A 94 -13.05 -10.90 -21.53
N ILE A 95 -11.91 -10.91 -20.82
CA ILE A 95 -11.59 -11.94 -19.83
C ILE A 95 -12.25 -11.60 -18.49
N LEU A 96 -11.99 -10.40 -17.96
CA LEU A 96 -12.39 -10.04 -16.60
C LEU A 96 -13.80 -9.43 -16.50
N GLY A 97 -14.44 -9.12 -17.63
CA GLY A 97 -15.86 -8.73 -17.64
C GLY A 97 -16.13 -7.30 -17.20
N LEU A 98 -15.14 -6.41 -17.22
CA LEU A 98 -15.36 -5.00 -16.89
C LEU A 98 -16.15 -4.29 -18.01
N ASN A 99 -17.03 -3.38 -17.62
CA ASN A 99 -17.84 -2.61 -18.56
C ASN A 99 -17.16 -1.31 -18.94
N ILE A 100 -17.09 -1.03 -20.24
CA ILE A 100 -16.58 0.25 -20.73
C ILE A 100 -17.66 1.32 -20.57
N LYS A 101 -17.40 2.30 -19.71
CA LYS A 101 -18.23 3.50 -19.54
C LYS A 101 -18.05 4.48 -20.69
N LYS A 102 -16.81 4.66 -21.16
CA LYS A 102 -16.48 5.62 -22.21
C LYS A 102 -15.26 5.15 -23.00
N ARG A 103 -15.36 5.20 -24.33
CA ARG A 103 -14.25 4.96 -25.25
C ARG A 103 -13.95 6.24 -26.02
N MET A 104 -12.71 6.71 -25.92
CA MET A 104 -12.12 7.78 -26.72
C MET A 104 -10.97 7.19 -27.53
N GLN A 105 -10.40 7.99 -28.44
CA GLN A 105 -9.28 7.56 -29.29
C GLN A 105 -8.07 7.07 -28.50
N GLU A 106 -7.73 7.74 -27.39
CA GLU A 106 -6.55 7.43 -26.57
C GLU A 106 -6.90 7.11 -25.10
N VAL A 107 -8.18 6.96 -24.77
CA VAL A 107 -8.58 6.73 -23.37
C VAL A 107 -9.76 5.79 -23.32
N ILE A 108 -9.66 4.77 -22.49
CA ILE A 108 -10.78 3.87 -22.18
C ILE A 108 -11.07 3.97 -20.70
N VAL A 109 -12.32 4.27 -20.37
CA VAL A 109 -12.80 4.40 -18.98
C VAL A 109 -13.77 3.28 -18.72
N PHE A 110 -13.52 2.49 -17.69
CA PHE A 110 -14.42 1.46 -17.20
C PHE A 110 -15.37 2.01 -16.13
N GLU A 111 -16.54 1.38 -15.99
CA GLU A 111 -17.56 1.78 -15.01
C GLU A 111 -17.03 1.75 -13.57
N GLN A 112 -16.14 0.79 -13.27
CA GLN A 112 -15.54 0.55 -11.96
C GLN A 112 -14.38 1.53 -11.65
N GLY A 113 -14.11 2.50 -12.51
CA GLY A 113 -13.12 3.57 -12.28
C GLY A 113 -11.74 3.32 -12.86
N LEU A 114 -11.45 2.10 -13.35
CA LEU A 114 -10.22 1.81 -14.08
C LEU A 114 -10.16 2.65 -15.37
N VAL A 115 -9.02 3.29 -15.61
CA VAL A 115 -8.74 4.04 -16.84
C VAL A 115 -7.52 3.46 -17.53
N ILE A 116 -7.62 3.22 -18.84
CA ILE A 116 -6.51 2.77 -19.68
C ILE A 116 -6.08 3.92 -20.59
N VAL A 117 -4.77 4.14 -20.69
CA VAL A 117 -4.14 5.18 -21.51
C VAL A 117 -2.92 4.64 -22.26
N PRO A 118 -2.45 5.31 -23.33
CA PRO A 118 -1.20 4.99 -24.02
C PRO A 118 0.01 4.93 -23.08
N GLY A 119 0.94 4.02 -23.37
CA GLY A 119 2.16 3.79 -22.59
C GLY A 119 3.13 4.98 -22.52
N ASP A 120 3.00 5.97 -23.40
CA ASP A 120 3.77 7.22 -23.36
C ASP A 120 3.13 8.32 -22.49
N TYR A 121 1.89 8.12 -22.03
CA TYR A 121 1.20 9.04 -21.12
C TYR A 121 2.03 9.42 -19.88
N PRO A 122 2.71 8.49 -19.17
CA PRO A 122 3.53 8.86 -18.00
C PRO A 122 4.84 9.54 -18.37
N LYS A 123 5.43 9.21 -19.53
CA LYS A 123 6.70 9.84 -19.97
C LYS A 123 6.53 11.34 -20.14
N THR A 124 5.36 11.76 -20.63
CA THR A 124 5.03 13.18 -20.80
C THR A 124 4.75 13.92 -19.49
N GLN A 125 4.43 13.23 -18.39
CA GLN A 125 3.92 13.86 -17.15
C GLN A 125 4.77 13.62 -15.90
N TYR A 126 5.38 12.44 -15.75
CA TYR A 126 5.93 11.99 -14.47
C TYR A 126 7.35 11.38 -14.57
N GLY A 127 7.79 11.00 -15.77
CA GLY A 127 9.05 10.28 -15.98
C GLY A 127 8.98 8.81 -15.51
N GLY A 128 9.75 7.93 -16.15
CA GLY A 128 9.72 6.48 -15.91
C GLY A 128 9.32 5.70 -17.16
N LYS A 129 9.85 4.47 -17.31
CA LYS A 129 9.60 3.62 -18.49
C LYS A 129 8.71 2.42 -18.22
N ASP A 130 8.57 1.98 -16.97
CA ASP A 130 7.83 0.78 -16.61
C ASP A 130 7.05 1.03 -15.30
N ILE A 131 5.75 1.33 -15.43
CA ILE A 131 4.86 1.52 -14.28
C ILE A 131 3.99 0.27 -14.17
N HIS A 132 4.29 -0.56 -13.18
CA HIS A 132 3.45 -1.72 -12.84
C HIS A 132 2.66 -1.44 -11.57
N SER A 133 1.43 -1.92 -11.55
CA SER A 133 0.50 -1.83 -10.43
C SER A 133 0.05 -3.21 -9.98
N LEU A 134 -0.31 -3.28 -8.70
CA LEU A 134 -1.15 -4.34 -8.16
C LEU A 134 -2.57 -3.81 -8.11
N ILE A 135 -3.51 -4.52 -8.72
CA ILE A 135 -4.91 -4.11 -8.82
C ILE A 135 -5.77 -5.25 -8.32
N TYR A 136 -6.81 -4.95 -7.56
CA TYR A 136 -7.79 -5.94 -7.16
C TYR A 136 -9.11 -5.71 -7.89
N ILE A 137 -9.79 -6.80 -8.24
CA ILE A 137 -11.08 -6.79 -8.92
C ILE A 137 -11.97 -7.83 -8.26
N GLU A 138 -13.22 -7.47 -8.01
CA GLU A 138 -14.24 -8.37 -7.50
C GLU A 138 -15.22 -8.70 -8.63
N LEU A 139 -15.55 -9.98 -8.78
CA LEU A 139 -16.50 -10.44 -9.81
C LEU A 139 -17.33 -11.63 -9.35
N THR A 140 -18.47 -11.81 -10.01
CA THR A 140 -19.28 -13.04 -9.93
C THR A 140 -18.70 -14.11 -10.83
N ASP A 141 -19.05 -15.38 -10.60
CA ASP A 141 -18.64 -16.52 -11.44
C ASP A 141 -17.11 -16.65 -11.60
N ILE A 142 -16.34 -16.52 -10.51
CA ILE A 142 -14.87 -16.50 -10.57
C ILE A 142 -14.26 -17.73 -11.24
N GLU A 143 -14.85 -18.91 -11.07
CA GLU A 143 -14.42 -20.14 -11.71
C GLU A 143 -14.47 -20.03 -13.23
N LYS A 144 -15.59 -19.52 -13.76
CA LYS A 144 -15.77 -19.28 -15.20
C LYS A 144 -14.76 -18.26 -15.72
N ARG A 145 -14.47 -17.22 -14.94
CA ARG A 145 -13.49 -16.19 -15.30
C ARG A 145 -12.06 -16.73 -15.28
N TYR A 146 -11.74 -17.61 -14.33
CA TYR A 146 -10.46 -18.30 -14.26
C TYR A 146 -10.25 -19.23 -15.46
N GLU A 147 -11.25 -20.02 -15.84
CA GLU A 147 -11.19 -20.86 -17.05
C GLU A 147 -11.04 -20.02 -18.32
N LEU A 148 -11.78 -18.90 -18.41
CA LEU A 148 -11.64 -17.98 -19.53
C LEU A 148 -10.23 -17.36 -19.60
N ALA A 149 -9.66 -16.96 -18.46
CA ALA A 149 -8.29 -16.45 -18.40
C ALA A 149 -7.28 -17.47 -18.91
N LYS A 150 -7.38 -18.74 -18.47
CA LYS A 150 -6.53 -19.83 -18.96
C LYS A 150 -6.68 -20.06 -20.47
N SER A 151 -7.92 -20.15 -20.97
CA SER A 151 -8.19 -20.39 -22.40
C SER A 151 -7.79 -19.24 -23.33
N LYS A 152 -7.53 -18.05 -22.78
CA LYS A 152 -7.08 -16.86 -23.50
C LYS A 152 -5.60 -16.55 -23.24
N ASP A 153 -4.85 -17.53 -22.74
CA ASP A 153 -3.41 -17.46 -22.47
C ASP A 153 -3.02 -16.29 -21.54
N ALA A 154 -3.93 -15.87 -20.66
CA ALA A 154 -3.56 -14.94 -19.60
C ALA A 154 -2.56 -15.62 -18.66
N LYS A 155 -1.49 -14.92 -18.31
CA LYS A 155 -0.45 -15.47 -17.43
C LYS A 155 -0.99 -15.60 -16.00
N ILE A 156 -1.35 -16.82 -15.61
CA ILE A 156 -1.76 -17.14 -14.24
C ILE A 156 -0.53 -17.11 -13.32
N ILE A 157 -0.57 -16.27 -12.29
CA ILE A 157 0.49 -16.10 -11.28
C ILE A 157 0.19 -16.98 -10.06
N SER A 158 -1.07 -17.07 -9.66
CA SER A 158 -1.53 -17.95 -8.58
C SER A 158 -2.85 -18.58 -9.00
N PRO A 159 -2.98 -19.92 -8.91
CA PRO A 159 -4.18 -20.62 -9.35
C PRO A 159 -5.37 -20.26 -8.46
N LEU A 160 -6.58 -20.59 -8.94
CA LEU A 160 -7.81 -20.44 -8.18
C LEU A 160 -7.71 -21.21 -6.85
N SER A 161 -7.88 -20.49 -5.75
CA SER A 161 -7.78 -21.03 -4.40
C SER A 161 -8.60 -20.22 -3.41
N VAL A 162 -8.68 -20.69 -2.17
CA VAL A 162 -9.36 -19.99 -1.07
C VAL A 162 -8.41 -18.95 -0.46
N TRP A 163 -8.91 -17.73 -0.21
CA TRP A 163 -8.11 -16.65 0.36
C TRP A 163 -7.96 -16.79 1.88
N GLY A 164 -6.80 -17.27 2.32
CA GLY A 164 -6.45 -17.42 3.74
C GLY A 164 -7.48 -18.25 4.49
N ASN A 165 -7.97 -17.73 5.63
CA ASN A 165 -9.01 -18.37 6.44
C ASN A 165 -10.43 -17.92 6.05
N SER A 166 -10.60 -17.14 4.98
CA SER A 166 -11.92 -16.78 4.48
C SER A 166 -12.50 -17.91 3.63
N LYS A 167 -13.78 -17.85 3.27
CA LYS A 167 -14.37 -18.73 2.24
C LYS A 167 -14.31 -18.13 0.83
N ARG A 168 -13.60 -17.02 0.68
CA ARG A 168 -13.56 -16.25 -0.56
C ARG A 168 -12.62 -16.91 -1.55
N LEU A 169 -13.06 -17.13 -2.77
CA LEU A 169 -12.20 -17.63 -3.83
C LEU A 169 -11.41 -16.48 -4.45
N TYR A 170 -10.17 -16.75 -4.85
CA TYR A 170 -9.33 -15.79 -5.56
C TYR A 170 -8.35 -16.49 -6.51
N PHE A 171 -7.89 -15.77 -7.52
CA PHE A 171 -6.71 -16.13 -8.30
C PHE A 171 -5.91 -14.87 -8.64
N ARG A 172 -4.68 -15.03 -9.11
CA ARG A 172 -3.86 -13.93 -9.62
C ARG A 172 -3.45 -14.17 -11.05
N CYS A 173 -3.50 -13.14 -11.87
CA CYS A 173 -2.95 -13.15 -13.23
C CYS A 173 -2.20 -11.86 -13.53
N SER A 174 -1.43 -11.88 -14.62
CA SER A 174 -0.85 -10.67 -15.21
C SER A 174 -1.75 -10.18 -16.34
N ASP A 175 -1.91 -8.88 -16.46
CA ASP A 175 -2.37 -8.26 -17.70
C ASP A 175 -1.25 -8.28 -18.77
N PRO A 176 -1.54 -7.87 -20.03
CA PRO A 176 -0.54 -7.82 -21.11
C PRO A 176 0.68 -6.94 -20.82
N ASP A 177 0.51 -5.92 -19.97
CA ASP A 177 1.54 -4.93 -19.63
C ASP A 177 2.29 -5.26 -18.33
N GLY A 178 2.05 -6.43 -17.74
CA GLY A 178 2.76 -6.89 -16.55
C GLY A 178 2.17 -6.44 -15.21
N ASN A 179 1.02 -5.76 -15.18
CA ASN A 179 0.30 -5.45 -13.95
C ASN A 179 -0.24 -6.74 -13.33
N ILE A 180 -0.12 -6.86 -12.01
CA ILE A 180 -0.69 -7.99 -11.27
C ILE A 180 -2.14 -7.67 -10.96
N VAL A 181 -3.04 -8.57 -11.36
CA VAL A 181 -4.47 -8.48 -11.07
C VAL A 181 -4.86 -9.59 -10.10
N GLU A 182 -5.30 -9.18 -8.91
CA GLU A 182 -5.93 -10.06 -7.92
C GLU A 182 -7.43 -10.08 -8.17
N VAL A 183 -7.95 -11.25 -8.54
CA VAL A 183 -9.37 -11.43 -8.83
C VAL A 183 -10.01 -12.18 -7.69
N PHE A 184 -11.09 -11.64 -7.14
CA PHE A 184 -11.79 -12.21 -6.00
C PHE A 184 -13.27 -12.45 -6.29
N SER A 185 -13.84 -13.50 -5.68
CA SER A 185 -15.29 -13.74 -5.72
C SER A 185 -16.04 -12.69 -4.90
N THR A 186 -17.21 -12.27 -5.35
CA THR A 186 -18.15 -11.50 -4.51
C THR A 186 -19.02 -12.40 -3.63
N GLU A 187 -19.12 -13.68 -3.96
CA GLU A 187 -19.89 -14.67 -3.21
C GLU A 187 -19.09 -15.18 -2.01
N ALA A 188 -19.73 -15.19 -0.85
CA ALA A 188 -19.29 -15.94 0.32
C ALA A 188 -20.06 -17.26 0.34
N ASN A 189 -19.36 -18.38 0.18
CA ASN A 189 -19.95 -19.72 0.37
C ASN A 189 -20.51 -19.93 1.79
#